data_AF-A0A957N7H3-F1
#
_entry.id   AF-A0A957N7H3-F1
#
_cell.length_a   1.000
_cell.length_b   1.000
_cell.length_c   1.000
_cell.angle_alpha   90.00
_cell.angle_beta   90.00
_cell.angle_gamma   90.00
#
_symmetry.space_group_name_H-M   'P 1'
#
loop_
_entity.id
_entity.type
_entity.pdbx_description
1 polymer ?
#
loop_
_entity_poly.entity_id
_entity_poly.type
_entity_poly.pdbx_seq_one_letter_code
_entity_poly.pdbx_strand_id
1 'polypeptide(L)'
;WVEYAPAHAINNSTTVARVKDMIPPEELDHDRDPQGSKMFHMKAVWSFIEPHYEAWKKGTDMPETGTPLTAWPAVSEAEIFEFNRVGIKSVEDVAGMAESSIDKVALPNPRELRRQAKLFIEAKDAQSAAQVMADLQERLAATEELLRQAMEAKPAEKPKVRRGRPPKAEAEEAA
;
A
#
# COMPACT_ATOMS: atom_id res chain seq x y z
N TRP A 1 -26.61 -8.77 5.60
CA TRP A 1 -26.70 -7.31 5.83
C TRP A 1 -25.42 -6.70 5.33
N VAL A 2 -25.45 -5.46 4.84
CA VAL A 2 -24.27 -4.72 4.38
C VAL A 2 -24.22 -3.41 5.15
N GLU A 3 -23.01 -3.05 5.54
CA GLU A 3 -22.68 -1.80 6.19
C GLU A 3 -21.88 -0.95 5.19
N TYR A 4 -22.32 0.29 4.95
CA TYR A 4 -21.65 1.20 4.03
C TYR A 4 -21.69 2.64 4.52
N ALA A 5 -20.70 3.43 4.10
CA ALA A 5 -20.58 4.84 4.45
C ALA A 5 -20.09 5.65 3.23
N PRO A 6 -20.40 6.95 3.15
CA PRO A 6 -19.80 7.84 2.16
C PRO A 6 -18.28 7.93 2.40
N ALA A 7 -17.49 7.99 1.33
CA ALA A 7 -16.02 7.99 1.42
C ALA A 7 -15.45 9.13 2.29
N HIS A 8 -16.14 10.27 2.39
CA HIS A 8 -15.71 11.43 3.19
C HIS A 8 -16.15 11.37 4.67
N ALA A 9 -16.97 10.38 5.06
CA ALA A 9 -17.59 10.31 6.38
C ALA A 9 -17.66 8.88 6.93
N ILE A 10 -16.62 8.08 6.66
CA ILE A 10 -16.52 6.66 7.03
C ILE A 10 -16.77 6.44 8.54
N ASN A 11 -16.31 7.36 9.39
CA ASN A 11 -16.42 7.21 10.84
C ASN A 11 -17.73 7.74 11.45
N ASN A 12 -18.46 8.60 10.73
CA ASN A 12 -19.55 9.39 11.33
C ASN A 12 -20.92 9.09 10.72
N SER A 13 -20.99 8.51 9.52
CA SER A 13 -22.26 8.25 8.85
C SER A 13 -22.26 6.86 8.23
N THR A 14 -22.52 5.86 9.07
CA THR A 14 -22.59 4.47 8.65
C THR A 14 -24.04 4.00 8.56
N THR A 15 -24.38 3.34 7.46
CA THR A 15 -25.73 2.83 7.19
C THR A 15 -25.69 1.31 7.10
N VAL A 16 -26.56 0.64 7.86
CA VAL A 16 -26.73 -0.82 7.82
C VAL A 16 -28.03 -1.14 7.09
N ALA A 17 -27.94 -1.85 5.96
CA ALA A 17 -29.08 -2.21 5.13
C ALA A 17 -29.08 -3.70 4.77
N ARG A 18 -30.26 -4.24 4.43
CA ARG A 18 -30.33 -5.60 3.87
C ARG A 18 -30.01 -5.55 2.39
N VAL A 19 -29.26 -6.54 1.89
CA VAL A 19 -28.91 -6.65 0.46
C VAL A 19 -30.16 -6.59 -0.43
N LYS A 20 -31.24 -7.28 -0.03
CA LYS A 20 -32.50 -7.29 -0.76
C LYS A 20 -33.13 -5.90 -0.96
N ASP A 21 -32.83 -4.96 -0.08
CA ASP A 21 -33.39 -3.60 -0.10
C ASP A 21 -32.46 -2.62 -0.83
N MET A 22 -31.25 -3.08 -1.23
CA MET A 22 -30.24 -2.32 -1.97
C MET A 22 -30.28 -2.60 -3.48
N ILE A 23 -30.83 -3.74 -3.88
CA ILE A 23 -31.01 -4.11 -5.29
C ILE A 23 -32.06 -3.19 -5.90
N PRO A 24 -31.72 -2.37 -6.91
CA PRO A 24 -32.67 -1.46 -7.52
C PRO A 24 -33.81 -2.26 -8.20
N PRO A 25 -35.09 -1.99 -7.88
CA PRO A 25 -36.21 -2.63 -8.56
C PRO A 25 -36.30 -2.18 -10.03
N GLU A 26 -36.80 -3.07 -10.88
CA GLU A 26 -36.89 -2.88 -12.34
C GLU A 26 -37.95 -1.84 -12.74
N GLU A 27 -39.05 -1.75 -11.99
CA GLU A 27 -40.12 -0.76 -12.18
C GLU A 27 -40.27 0.15 -10.95
N LEU A 28 -40.58 1.42 -11.20
CA LEU A 28 -40.80 2.42 -10.17
C LEU A 28 -42.29 2.68 -9.96
N ASP A 29 -42.67 2.79 -8.70
CA ASP A 29 -43.87 3.50 -8.29
C ASP A 29 -43.60 5.01 -8.47
N HIS A 30 -43.90 5.53 -9.67
CA HIS A 30 -43.63 6.92 -10.09
C HIS A 30 -44.26 7.96 -9.15
N ASP A 31 -45.26 7.57 -8.36
CA ASP A 31 -45.97 8.44 -7.42
C ASP A 31 -45.11 8.84 -6.20
N ARG A 32 -44.03 8.09 -5.89
CA ARG A 32 -43.23 8.29 -4.66
C ARG A 32 -41.87 8.97 -4.87
N ASP A 33 -41.37 9.07 -6.10
CA ASP A 33 -40.10 9.75 -6.41
C ASP A 33 -40.19 10.55 -7.72
N PRO A 34 -40.75 11.77 -7.69
CA PRO A 34 -40.95 12.60 -8.87
C PRO A 34 -39.65 13.00 -9.59
N GLN A 35 -38.51 12.93 -8.92
CA GLN A 35 -37.20 13.36 -9.44
C GLN A 35 -36.23 12.20 -9.69
N GLY A 36 -36.62 10.96 -9.39
CA GLY A 36 -35.77 9.76 -9.54
C GLY A 36 -34.50 9.77 -8.67
N SER A 37 -34.36 10.73 -7.75
CA SER A 37 -33.12 10.97 -7.01
C SER A 37 -32.77 9.80 -6.10
N LYS A 38 -33.78 9.13 -5.54
CA LYS A 38 -33.58 7.95 -4.70
C LYS A 38 -33.07 6.78 -5.55
N MET A 39 -33.55 6.63 -6.77
CA MET A 39 -33.09 5.58 -7.68
C MET A 39 -31.69 5.80 -8.20
N PHE A 40 -31.32 7.04 -8.52
CA PHE A 40 -29.93 7.35 -8.87
C PHE A 40 -28.99 7.02 -7.72
N HIS A 41 -29.37 7.38 -6.49
CA HIS A 41 -28.59 7.03 -5.30
C HIS A 41 -28.51 5.51 -5.09
N MET A 42 -29.62 4.78 -5.11
CA MET A 42 -29.63 3.31 -4.96
C MET A 42 -28.79 2.61 -6.03
N LYS A 43 -28.91 3.02 -7.30
CA LYS A 43 -28.10 2.47 -8.39
C LYS A 43 -26.61 2.76 -8.20
N ALA A 44 -26.24 3.98 -7.82
CA ALA A 44 -24.85 4.36 -7.59
C ALA A 44 -24.24 3.57 -6.42
N VAL A 45 -24.98 3.41 -5.32
CA VAL A 45 -24.53 2.66 -4.15
C VAL A 45 -24.43 1.17 -4.47
N TRP A 46 -25.44 0.59 -5.14
CA TRP A 46 -25.41 -0.82 -5.54
C TRP A 46 -24.28 -1.11 -6.51
N SER A 47 -24.03 -0.24 -7.50
CA SER A 47 -22.92 -0.41 -8.46
C SER A 47 -21.55 -0.52 -7.80
N PHE A 48 -21.36 0.10 -6.62
CA PHE A 48 -20.13 -0.04 -5.85
C PHE A 48 -20.13 -1.32 -5.01
N ILE A 49 -21.25 -1.64 -4.35
CA ILE A 49 -21.35 -2.78 -3.41
C ILE A 49 -21.43 -4.13 -4.14
N GLU A 50 -22.12 -4.20 -5.28
CA GLU A 50 -22.37 -5.42 -6.06
C GLU A 50 -21.10 -6.24 -6.34
N PRO A 51 -20.02 -5.70 -6.93
CA PRO A 51 -18.82 -6.49 -7.23
C PRO A 51 -18.17 -7.07 -5.96
N HIS A 52 -18.13 -6.31 -4.87
CA HIS A 52 -17.58 -6.77 -3.59
C HIS A 52 -18.48 -7.83 -2.94
N TYR A 53 -19.79 -7.65 -3.00
CA TYR A 53 -20.76 -8.62 -2.50
C TYR A 53 -20.70 -9.93 -3.29
N GLU A 54 -20.56 -9.86 -4.61
CA GLU A 54 -20.35 -11.05 -5.44
C GLU A 54 -19.02 -11.74 -5.18
N ALA A 55 -17.92 -10.99 -5.04
CA ALA A 55 -16.60 -11.53 -4.72
C ALA A 55 -16.62 -12.23 -3.36
N TRP A 56 -17.26 -11.62 -2.36
CA TRP A 56 -17.50 -12.24 -1.06
C TRP A 56 -18.32 -13.53 -1.18
N LYS A 57 -19.41 -13.52 -1.96
CA LYS A 57 -20.24 -14.72 -2.18
C LYS A 57 -19.48 -15.84 -2.91
N LYS A 58 -18.57 -15.49 -3.81
CA LYS A 58 -17.70 -16.41 -4.54
C LYS A 58 -16.48 -16.86 -3.73
N GLY A 59 -16.23 -16.26 -2.56
CA GLY A 59 -15.05 -16.53 -1.73
C GLY A 59 -13.74 -16.00 -2.34
N THR A 60 -13.82 -15.09 -3.31
CA THR A 60 -12.67 -14.45 -4.00
C THR A 60 -12.46 -13.01 -3.53
N ASP A 61 -12.93 -12.70 -2.33
CA ASP A 61 -12.77 -11.38 -1.74
C ASP A 61 -11.28 -11.07 -1.51
N MET A 62 -10.83 -9.91 -2.00
CA MET A 62 -9.44 -9.50 -1.84
C MET A 62 -9.25 -9.03 -0.39
N PRO A 63 -8.22 -9.50 0.34
CA PRO A 63 -7.99 -9.05 1.70
C PRO A 63 -7.73 -7.54 1.72
N GLU A 64 -8.31 -6.86 2.71
CA GLU A 64 -8.14 -5.41 2.92
C GLU A 64 -6.68 -5.03 3.20
N THR A 65 -5.91 -5.97 3.76
CA THR A 65 -4.49 -5.79 4.10
C THR A 65 -3.70 -7.07 3.82
N GLY A 66 -2.49 -6.92 3.28
CA GLY A 66 -1.55 -8.02 3.08
C GLY A 66 -1.56 -8.62 1.67
N THR A 67 -0.87 -9.75 1.54
CA THR A 67 -0.73 -10.50 0.29
C THR A 67 -1.90 -11.48 0.18
N PRO A 68 -2.71 -11.44 -0.90
CA PRO A 68 -3.80 -12.38 -1.07
C PRO A 68 -3.29 -13.82 -1.17
N LEU A 69 -4.01 -14.75 -0.55
CA LEU A 69 -3.67 -16.18 -0.62
C LEU A 69 -3.68 -16.72 -2.06
N THR A 70 -4.45 -16.10 -2.95
CA THR A 70 -4.48 -16.43 -4.39
C THR A 70 -3.16 -16.12 -5.12
N ALA A 71 -2.35 -15.18 -4.61
CA ALA A 71 -1.05 -14.85 -5.19
C ALA A 71 0.09 -15.73 -4.62
N TRP A 72 -0.19 -16.54 -3.61
CA TRP A 72 0.81 -17.36 -2.93
C TRP A 72 0.87 -18.77 -3.56
N PRO A 73 1.98 -19.17 -4.21
CA PRO A 73 2.04 -20.42 -4.99
C PRO A 73 2.06 -21.70 -4.14
N ALA A 74 2.19 -21.59 -2.81
CA ALA A 74 2.28 -22.75 -1.93
C ALA A 74 0.92 -23.32 -1.50
N VAL A 75 -0.18 -22.65 -1.86
CA VAL A 75 -1.54 -23.07 -1.52
C VAL A 75 -2.38 -23.28 -2.78
N SER A 76 -3.19 -24.34 -2.77
CA SER A 76 -4.17 -24.66 -3.79
C SER A 76 -5.50 -23.94 -3.55
N GLU A 77 -6.35 -23.85 -4.58
CA GLU A 77 -7.68 -23.23 -4.46
C GLU A 77 -8.56 -23.90 -3.40
N ALA A 78 -8.45 -25.21 -3.22
CA ALA A 78 -9.17 -25.95 -2.18
C ALA A 78 -8.69 -25.56 -0.77
N GLU A 79 -7.39 -25.35 -0.59
CA GLU A 79 -6.83 -24.90 0.68
C GLU A 79 -7.21 -23.45 0.98
N ILE A 80 -7.20 -22.60 -0.05
CA ILE A 80 -7.68 -21.21 0.05
C ILE A 80 -9.13 -21.16 0.51
N PHE A 81 -10.00 -22.04 0.00
CA PHE A 81 -11.39 -22.13 0.44
C PHE A 81 -11.51 -22.45 1.93
N GLU A 82 -10.73 -23.41 2.43
CA GLU A 82 -10.74 -23.77 3.85
C GLU A 82 -10.19 -22.65 4.74
N PHE A 83 -9.15 -21.92 4.30
CA PHE A 83 -8.65 -20.74 5.02
C PHE A 83 -9.70 -19.62 5.06
N ASN A 84 -10.34 -19.33 3.92
CA ASN A 84 -11.40 -18.32 3.82
C ASN A 84 -12.59 -18.66 4.72
N ARG A 85 -12.93 -19.94 4.90
CA ARG A 85 -14.00 -20.39 5.81
C ARG A 85 -13.72 -20.04 7.27
N VAL A 86 -12.45 -20.02 7.68
CA VAL A 86 -12.01 -19.65 9.04
C VAL A 86 -11.72 -18.15 9.15
N GLY A 87 -11.91 -17.39 8.06
CA GLY A 87 -11.72 -15.93 8.01
C GLY A 87 -10.28 -15.50 7.76
N ILE A 88 -9.41 -16.42 7.31
CA ILE A 88 -8.01 -16.16 6.99
C ILE A 88 -7.92 -15.87 5.49
N LYS A 89 -7.60 -14.64 5.12
CA LYS A 89 -7.63 -14.17 3.72
C LYS A 89 -6.27 -13.76 3.15
N SER A 90 -5.27 -13.54 4.02
CA SER A 90 -3.93 -13.12 3.63
C SER A 90 -2.84 -14.09 4.08
N VAL A 91 -1.66 -14.03 3.45
CA VAL A 91 -0.48 -14.83 3.83
C VAL A 91 0.01 -14.43 5.24
N GLU A 92 -0.11 -13.15 5.56
CA GLU A 92 0.23 -12.57 6.86
C GLU A 92 -0.69 -13.13 7.97
N ASP A 93 -1.98 -13.29 7.68
CA ASP A 93 -2.92 -13.95 8.60
C ASP A 93 -2.58 -15.44 8.81
N VAL A 94 -2.15 -16.15 7.75
CA VAL A 94 -1.70 -17.55 7.88
C VAL A 94 -0.46 -17.65 8.76
N ALA A 95 0.51 -16.75 8.57
CA ALA A 95 1.74 -16.70 9.37
C ALA A 95 1.48 -16.37 10.84
N GLY A 96 0.52 -15.47 11.11
CA GLY A 96 0.11 -15.00 12.43
C GLY A 96 -0.97 -15.82 13.12
N MET A 97 -1.52 -16.85 12.46
CA MET A 97 -2.59 -17.67 12.98
C MET A 97 -2.25 -18.24 14.37
N ALA A 98 -3.24 -18.30 15.28
CA ALA A 98 -3.11 -18.96 16.60
C ALA A 98 -3.32 -20.47 16.50
N GLU A 99 -2.84 -21.26 17.47
CA GLU A 99 -3.02 -22.72 17.46
C GLU A 99 -4.50 -23.14 17.44
N SER A 100 -5.35 -22.42 18.17
CA SER A 100 -6.80 -22.61 18.17
C SER A 100 -7.47 -22.41 16.80
N SER A 101 -6.82 -21.65 15.91
CA SER A 101 -7.31 -21.43 14.55
C SER A 101 -6.80 -22.50 13.59
N ILE A 102 -5.62 -23.10 13.86
CA ILE A 102 -5.17 -24.29 13.12
C ILE A 102 -6.17 -25.42 13.26
N ASP A 103 -6.62 -25.69 14.49
CA ASP A 103 -7.50 -26.83 14.74
C ASP A 103 -8.87 -26.70 14.04
N LYS A 104 -9.27 -25.47 13.69
CA LYS A 104 -10.49 -25.17 12.94
C LYS A 104 -10.31 -25.32 11.44
N VAL A 105 -9.08 -25.16 10.95
CA VAL A 105 -8.75 -25.33 9.54
C VAL A 105 -8.60 -26.83 9.30
N ALA A 106 -9.57 -27.42 8.59
CA ALA A 106 -9.62 -28.86 8.32
C ALA A 106 -8.61 -29.28 7.21
N LEU A 107 -7.37 -28.79 7.30
CA LEU A 107 -6.31 -29.11 6.35
C LEU A 107 -5.37 -30.21 6.89
N PRO A 108 -4.74 -30.99 6.00
CA PRO A 108 -3.79 -32.04 6.42
C PRO A 108 -2.51 -31.51 7.06
N ASN A 109 -2.02 -30.34 6.64
CA ASN A 109 -0.69 -29.80 6.99
C ASN A 109 -0.68 -28.29 7.37
N PRO A 110 -1.62 -27.77 8.19
CA PRO A 110 -1.74 -26.34 8.48
C PRO A 110 -0.53 -25.72 9.20
N ARG A 111 0.20 -26.53 10.00
CA ARG A 111 1.43 -26.08 10.68
C ARG A 111 2.59 -25.82 9.73
N GLU A 112 2.71 -26.66 8.70
CA GLU A 112 3.76 -26.51 7.69
C GLU A 112 3.45 -25.30 6.80
N LEU A 113 2.19 -25.10 6.43
CA LEU A 113 1.75 -23.91 5.71
C LEU A 113 2.03 -22.62 6.50
N ARG A 114 1.79 -22.61 7.82
CA ARG A 114 2.19 -21.47 8.68
C ARG A 114 3.70 -21.21 8.61
N ARG A 115 4.53 -22.25 8.64
CA ARG A 115 5.99 -22.12 8.55
C ARG A 115 6.40 -21.54 7.19
N GLN A 116 5.82 -22.03 6.11
CA GLN A 116 6.07 -21.55 4.76
C GLN A 116 5.61 -20.10 4.56
N ALA A 117 4.47 -19.71 5.15
CA ALA A 117 3.99 -18.33 5.11
C ALA A 117 4.98 -17.37 5.78
N LYS A 118 5.55 -17.74 6.94
CA LYS A 118 6.59 -16.95 7.62
C LYS A 118 7.85 -16.79 6.75
N LEU A 119 8.32 -17.89 6.16
CA LEU A 119 9.48 -17.87 5.25
C LEU A 119 9.22 -17.02 4.00
N PHE A 120 8.00 -17.05 3.47
CA PHE A 120 7.61 -16.24 2.32
C PHE A 120 7.64 -14.74 2.65
N ILE A 121 7.13 -14.35 3.81
CA ILE A 121 7.17 -12.96 4.27
C ILE A 121 8.62 -12.50 4.46
N GLU A 122 9.44 -13.31 5.13
CA GLU A 122 10.86 -13.01 5.34
C GLU A 122 11.62 -12.87 4.01
N ALA A 123 11.37 -13.76 3.04
CA ALA A 123 11.97 -13.69 1.72
C ALA A 123 11.48 -12.45 0.92
N LYS A 124 10.20 -12.09 1.05
CA LYS A 124 9.62 -10.90 0.42
C LYS A 124 10.24 -9.61 0.98
N ASP A 125 10.42 -9.54 2.30
CA ASP A 125 11.07 -8.40 2.95
C ASP A 125 12.54 -8.29 2.54
N ALA A 126 13.27 -9.41 2.48
CA ALA A 126 14.65 -9.44 2.00
C ALA A 126 14.77 -8.98 0.54
N GLN A 127 13.85 -9.41 -0.32
CA GLN A 127 13.81 -9.00 -1.73
C GLN A 127 13.47 -7.51 -1.90
N SER A 128 12.51 -7.00 -1.11
CA SER A 128 12.19 -5.57 -1.08
C SER A 128 13.38 -4.73 -0.63
N ALA A 129 14.07 -5.16 0.43
CA ALA A 129 15.27 -4.49 0.92
C ALA A 129 16.38 -4.49 -0.14
N ALA A 130 16.60 -5.60 -0.85
CA ALA A 130 17.57 -5.67 -1.93
C ALA A 130 17.24 -4.71 -3.08
N GLN A 131 15.97 -4.59 -3.47
CA GLN A 131 15.52 -3.64 -4.49
C GLN A 131 15.73 -2.19 -4.07
N VAL A 132 15.39 -1.86 -2.82
CA VAL A 132 15.63 -0.52 -2.27
C VAL A 132 17.12 -0.19 -2.24
N MET A 133 17.97 -1.14 -1.84
CA MET A 133 19.42 -0.94 -1.86
C MET A 133 19.97 -0.73 -3.27
N ALA A 134 19.45 -1.45 -4.27
CA ALA A 134 19.83 -1.27 -5.67
C ALA A 134 19.44 0.13 -6.20
N ASP A 135 18.20 0.57 -5.95
CA ASP A 135 17.74 1.92 -6.34
C ASP A 135 18.53 3.03 -5.61
N LEU A 136 18.85 2.84 -4.33
CA LEU A 136 19.69 3.77 -3.58
C LEU A 136 21.11 3.84 -4.15
N GLN A 137 21.71 2.70 -4.52
CA GLN A 137 23.04 2.66 -5.14
C GLN A 137 23.05 3.36 -6.51
N GLU A 138 22.02 3.17 -7.33
CA GLU A 138 21.88 3.86 -8.61
C GLU A 138 21.76 5.38 -8.43
N ARG A 139 20.95 5.83 -7.47
CA ARG A 139 20.83 7.25 -7.13
C ARG A 139 22.13 7.82 -6.60
N LEU A 140 22.85 7.11 -5.74
CA LEU A 140 24.15 7.55 -5.24
C LEU A 140 25.14 7.71 -6.40
N ALA A 141 25.27 6.73 -7.28
CA ALA A 141 26.14 6.80 -8.45
C ALA A 141 25.77 8.00 -9.37
N ALA A 142 24.47 8.23 -9.60
CA ALA A 142 24.02 9.38 -10.39
C ALA A 142 24.33 10.72 -9.71
N THR A 143 24.16 10.81 -8.39
CA THR A 143 24.51 12.03 -7.63
C THR A 143 26.01 12.29 -7.56
N GLU A 144 26.82 11.24 -7.44
CA GLU A 144 28.28 11.34 -7.45
C GLU A 144 28.79 11.83 -8.80
N GLU A 145 28.22 11.35 -9.91
CA GLU A 145 28.56 11.82 -11.25
C GLU A 145 28.19 13.30 -11.45
N LEU A 146 27.01 13.73 -11.00
CA LEU A 146 26.61 15.13 -11.03
C LEU A 146 27.52 16.03 -10.17
N LEU A 147 27.92 15.56 -8.98
CA LEU A 147 28.86 16.27 -8.13
C LEU A 147 30.24 16.38 -8.79
N ARG A 148 30.70 15.32 -9.46
CA ARG A 148 31.97 15.32 -10.18
C ARG A 148 31.97 16.33 -11.32
N GLN A 149 30.90 16.36 -12.10
CA GLN A 149 30.71 17.36 -13.17
C GLN A 149 30.64 18.78 -12.60
N ALA A 150 29.96 18.99 -11.46
CA ALA A 150 29.89 20.29 -10.81
C ALA A 150 31.23 20.76 -10.21
N MET A 151 32.09 19.81 -9.75
CA MET A 151 33.44 20.11 -9.29
C MET A 151 34.39 20.41 -10.45
N GLU A 152 34.30 19.69 -11.58
CA GLU A 152 35.08 19.97 -12.79
C GLU A 152 34.66 21.29 -13.47
N ALA A 153 33.37 21.66 -13.40
CA ALA A 153 32.86 22.91 -13.96
C ALA A 153 33.17 24.18 -13.12
N LYS A 154 33.75 24.04 -11.93
CA LYS A 154 34.25 25.18 -11.14
C LYS A 154 35.74 25.37 -11.43
N PRO A 155 36.15 26.25 -12.36
CA PRO A 155 37.56 26.61 -12.50
C PRO A 155 38.03 27.22 -11.18
N ALA A 156 39.17 26.73 -10.69
CA ALA A 156 39.81 27.21 -9.47
C ALA A 156 39.97 28.74 -9.52
N GLU A 157 39.07 29.46 -8.84
CA GLU A 157 39.20 30.88 -8.58
C GLU A 157 40.32 31.04 -7.55
N LYS A 158 41.56 31.07 -8.05
CA LYS A 158 42.75 31.34 -7.24
C LYS A 158 42.52 32.70 -6.57
N PRO A 159 42.62 32.81 -5.24
CA PRO A 159 42.45 34.08 -4.56
C PRO A 159 43.50 35.06 -5.10
N LYS A 160 43.05 36.12 -5.77
CA LYS A 160 43.92 37.20 -6.25
C LYS A 160 44.60 37.84 -5.05
N VAL A 161 45.85 37.45 -4.80
CA VAL A 161 46.74 38.10 -3.84
C VAL A 161 46.86 39.57 -4.23
N ARG A 162 46.31 40.47 -3.39
CA ARG A 162 46.44 41.91 -3.57
C ARG A 162 47.91 42.30 -3.40
N ARG A 163 48.62 42.44 -4.51
CA ARG A 163 49.95 43.07 -4.56
C ARG A 163 49.77 44.58 -4.32
N GLY A 164 50.22 45.07 -3.18
CA GLY A 164 50.53 46.49 -3.03
C GLY A 164 50.38 47.07 -1.62
N ARG A 165 51.50 47.22 -0.92
CA ARG A 165 52.12 48.51 -0.59
C ARG A 165 53.55 48.25 -0.06
N PRO A 166 54.61 48.87 -0.62
CA PRO A 166 55.96 48.70 -0.08
C PRO A 166 56.07 49.35 1.31
N PRO A 167 56.93 48.84 2.19
CA PRO A 167 57.08 49.35 3.55
C PRO A 167 57.70 50.75 3.51
N LYS A 168 57.14 51.68 4.31
CA LYS A 168 57.64 53.04 4.49
C LYS A 168 58.97 52.96 5.26
N ALA A 169 60.09 53.01 4.55
CA ALA A 169 61.39 53.29 5.14
C ALA A 169 61.48 54.79 5.48
N GLU A 170 61.78 55.05 6.76
CA GLU A 170 62.61 56.14 7.28
C GLU A 170 62.38 57.56 6.72
N ALA A 171 61.61 58.37 7.45
CA ALA A 171 61.73 59.82 7.46
C ALA A 171 61.03 60.40 8.70
N GLU A 172 61.58 60.17 9.90
CA GLU A 172 61.35 61.02 11.08
C GLU A 172 62.39 60.72 12.17
N GLU A 173 63.57 61.36 12.09
CA GLU A 173 64.29 61.96 13.23
C GLU A 173 65.57 62.64 12.74
N ALA A 174 65.42 63.89 12.31
CA ALA A 174 66.50 64.88 12.33
C ALA A 174 65.87 66.29 12.39
N ALA A 175 66.33 67.05 13.39
CA ALA A 175 66.03 68.45 13.73
C ALA A 175 64.86 68.71 14.68
#